data_AF-A0A0C3D000-F1
#
_entry.id   AF-A0A0C3D000-F1
#
_cell.length_a   1.000
_cell.length_b   1.000
_cell.length_c   1.000
_cell.angle_alpha   90.00
_cell.angle_beta   90.00
_cell.angle_gamma   90.00
#
_symmetry.space_group_name_H-M   'P 1'
#
loop_
_entity.id
_entity.type
_entity.pdbx_description
1 polymer ?
#
loop_
_entity_poly.entity_id
_entity_poly.type
_entity_poly.pdbx_seq_one_letter_code
_entity_poly.pdbx_strand_id
1 'polypeptide(L)'
;MHLAGNISDLLISLWCGTFDHAVDDDPADWPWAVLLNEEVWRAHGNVVERAGRFLPSSYDRKPHNITEKINTQYKTWEFQLYIFGLAPILLYGILPPIHWENYCKLVRGFQMMCQSTLTKEELLDAHALLCSWEHEFELTYYKLCESRIHFVRPCVHQVAHLISEAIHKGPPICYAQ
;
A
#
# COMPACT_ATOMS: atom_id res chain seq x y z
N MET A 1 -3.58 -6.50 -11.42
CA MET A 1 -4.44 -5.36 -11.05
C MET A 1 -3.65 -4.07 -10.93
N HIS A 2 -3.83 -3.14 -11.88
CA HIS A 2 -3.15 -1.83 -11.92
C HIS A 2 -3.26 -1.01 -10.62
N LEU A 3 -4.40 -1.09 -9.92
CA LEU A 3 -4.64 -0.38 -8.65
C LEU A 3 -3.58 -0.72 -7.58
N ALA A 4 -3.08 -1.96 -7.54
CA ALA A 4 -2.03 -2.37 -6.62
C ALA A 4 -0.77 -1.50 -6.79
N GLY A 5 -0.37 -1.25 -8.04
CA GLY A 5 0.79 -0.42 -8.37
C GLY A 5 0.59 1.03 -7.95
N ASN A 6 -0.57 1.62 -8.26
CA ASN A 6 -0.88 3.01 -7.90
C ASN A 6 -0.90 3.25 -6.39
N ILE A 7 -1.45 2.31 -5.62
CA ILE A 7 -1.47 2.37 -4.16
C ILE A 7 -0.05 2.19 -3.60
N SER A 8 0.72 1.28 -4.18
CA SER A 8 2.11 1.06 -3.78
C SER A 8 2.96 2.31 -3.97
N ASP A 9 2.85 2.94 -5.14
CA ASP A 9 3.56 4.18 -5.46
C ASP A 9 3.19 5.32 -4.51
N LEU A 10 1.88 5.50 -4.23
CA LEU A 10 1.39 6.47 -3.26
C LEU A 10 2.01 6.26 -1.87
N LEU A 11 1.91 5.06 -1.32
CA LEU A 11 2.36 4.76 0.04
C LEU A 11 3.87 4.84 0.17
N ILE A 12 4.62 4.30 -0.79
CA ILE A 12 6.08 4.37 -0.78
C ILE A 12 6.54 5.83 -0.87
N SER A 13 5.92 6.64 -1.73
CA SER A 13 6.28 8.06 -1.86
C SER A 13 6.04 8.83 -0.55
N LEU A 14 4.96 8.51 0.17
CA LEU A 14 4.70 9.09 1.49
C LEU A 14 5.73 8.63 2.54
N TRP A 15 6.04 7.33 2.59
CA TRP A 15 6.97 6.79 3.59
C TRP A 15 8.42 7.20 3.34
N CYS A 16 8.81 7.39 2.09
CA CYS A 16 10.14 7.89 1.71
C CYS A 16 10.20 9.42 1.69
N GLY A 17 9.09 10.12 1.92
CA GLY A 17 9.03 11.59 1.86
C GLY A 17 9.37 12.17 0.49
N THR A 18 9.14 11.42 -0.59
CA THR A 18 9.40 11.84 -1.98
C THR A 18 8.16 12.40 -2.68
N PHE A 19 7.06 12.54 -1.94
CA PHE A 19 5.86 13.19 -2.45
C PHE A 19 6.12 14.69 -2.60
N ASP A 20 5.54 15.31 -3.63
CA ASP A 20 5.55 16.77 -3.74
C ASP A 20 4.96 17.39 -2.46
N HIS A 21 5.39 18.59 -2.10
CA HIS A 21 4.93 19.24 -0.88
C HIS A 21 4.98 20.76 -1.01
N ALA A 22 4.20 21.44 -0.17
CA ALA A 22 4.27 22.89 -0.07
C ALA A 22 5.55 23.33 0.67
N VAL A 23 5.90 24.61 0.53
CA VAL A 23 7.11 25.19 1.13
C VAL A 23 7.14 25.05 2.66
N ASP A 24 5.97 25.07 3.28
CA ASP A 24 5.77 24.97 4.73
C ASP A 24 5.37 23.56 5.21
N ASP A 25 5.47 22.56 4.33
CA ASP A 25 5.11 21.16 4.61
C ASP A 25 6.29 20.21 4.37
N ASP A 26 7.40 20.44 5.07
CA ASP A 26 8.64 19.67 4.90
C ASP A 26 8.44 18.17 5.23
N PRO A 27 8.84 17.24 4.34
CA PRO A 27 8.80 15.80 4.60
C PRO A 27 9.56 15.35 5.85
N ALA A 28 10.55 16.12 6.31
CA ALA A 28 11.26 15.86 7.56
C ALA A 28 10.34 15.92 8.79
N ASP A 29 9.24 16.67 8.72
CA ASP A 29 8.25 16.81 9.79
C ASP A 29 7.11 15.80 9.67
N TRP A 30 7.09 14.98 8.61
CA TRP A 30 6.04 13.98 8.43
C TRP A 30 6.28 12.76 9.32
N PRO A 31 5.38 12.45 10.27
CA PRO A 31 5.59 11.33 11.19
C PRO A 31 5.56 9.96 10.48
N TRP A 32 4.96 9.89 9.28
CA TRP A 32 4.91 8.68 8.46
C TRP A 32 6.09 8.54 7.49
N ALA A 33 6.95 9.55 7.33
CA ALA A 33 8.11 9.53 6.42
C ALA A 33 9.29 8.72 7.04
N VAL A 34 8.99 7.51 7.51
CA VAL A 34 9.91 6.67 8.30
C VAL A 34 11.05 6.08 7.47
N LEU A 35 10.97 6.16 6.14
CA LEU A 35 11.97 5.71 5.18
C LEU A 35 12.64 6.89 4.46
N LEU A 36 12.46 8.13 4.93
CA LEU A 36 13.07 9.33 4.35
C LEU A 36 14.61 9.25 4.32
N ASN A 37 15.22 8.70 5.38
CA ASN A 37 16.67 8.55 5.46
C ASN A 37 17.16 7.49 4.45
N GLU A 38 18.09 7.87 3.58
CA GLU A 38 18.60 6.99 2.52
C GLU A 38 19.21 5.68 3.04
N GLU A 39 19.92 5.72 4.18
CA GLU A 39 20.49 4.52 4.77
C GLU A 39 19.41 3.58 5.31
N VAL A 40 18.38 4.13 5.96
CA VAL A 40 17.21 3.38 6.42
C VAL A 40 16.46 2.78 5.24
N TRP A 41 16.22 3.55 4.18
CA TRP A 41 15.57 3.06 2.97
C TRP A 41 16.34 1.91 2.32
N ARG A 42 17.66 2.07 2.14
CA ARG A 42 18.54 1.03 1.59
C ARG A 42 18.56 -0.23 2.48
N ALA A 43 18.63 -0.05 3.80
CA ALA A 43 18.57 -1.16 4.75
C ALA A 43 17.24 -1.91 4.64
N HIS A 44 16.12 -1.18 4.52
CA HIS A 44 14.79 -1.75 4.33
C HIS A 44 14.70 -2.56 3.03
N GLY A 45 15.21 -2.04 1.91
CA GLY A 45 15.24 -2.75 0.65
C GLY A 45 16.04 -4.07 0.68
N ASN A 46 17.16 -4.09 1.41
CA ASN A 46 17.91 -5.32 1.66
C ASN A 46 17.11 -6.34 2.48
N VAL A 47 16.31 -5.90 3.44
CA VAL A 47 15.43 -6.79 4.22
C VAL A 47 14.33 -7.37 3.34
N VAL A 48 13.72 -6.56 2.45
CA VAL A 48 12.72 -7.03 1.48
C VAL A 48 13.28 -8.12 0.58
N GLU A 49 14.45 -7.93 0.00
CA GLU A 49 15.10 -8.93 -0.85
C GLU A 49 15.40 -10.23 -0.09
N ARG A 50 15.93 -10.11 1.13
CA ARG A 50 16.23 -11.26 2.00
C ARG A 50 14.98 -12.04 2.39
N ALA A 51 13.87 -11.36 2.65
CA ALA A 51 12.58 -11.98 2.96
C ALA A 51 12.10 -12.88 1.81
N GLY A 52 12.45 -12.54 0.56
CA GLY A 52 12.18 -13.36 -0.61
C GLY A 52 12.73 -14.79 -0.54
N ARG A 53 13.75 -15.06 0.28
CA ARG A 53 14.30 -16.42 0.47
C ARG A 53 13.34 -17.36 1.19
N PHE A 54 12.40 -16.82 1.95
CA PHE A 54 11.40 -17.58 2.72
C PHE A 54 10.06 -17.72 1.99
N LEU A 55 9.96 -17.18 0.78
CA LEU A 55 8.76 -17.35 -0.03
C LEU A 55 8.80 -18.69 -0.77
N PRO A 56 7.66 -19.41 -0.84
CA PRO A 56 7.57 -20.65 -1.60
C PRO A 56 7.99 -20.44 -3.05
N SER A 57 8.64 -21.44 -3.65
CA SER A 57 9.03 -21.41 -5.07
C SER A 57 7.84 -21.42 -6.03
N SER A 58 6.62 -21.67 -5.53
CA SER A 58 5.38 -21.50 -6.30
C SER A 58 5.08 -20.05 -6.66
N TYR A 59 5.74 -19.10 -6.00
CA TYR A 59 5.80 -17.71 -6.45
C TYR A 59 6.99 -17.60 -7.42
N ASP A 60 6.70 -17.40 -8.71
CA ASP A 60 7.66 -17.48 -9.83
C ASP A 60 8.97 -16.70 -9.62
N ARG A 61 8.91 -15.58 -8.89
CA ARG A 61 10.07 -14.73 -8.62
C ARG A 61 10.06 -14.25 -7.18
N LYS A 62 11.28 -14.03 -6.67
CA LYS A 62 11.50 -13.36 -5.39
C LYS A 62 11.41 -11.85 -5.60
N PRO A 63 10.90 -11.09 -4.62
CA PRO A 63 10.91 -9.64 -4.69
C PRO A 63 12.37 -9.18 -4.67
N HIS A 64 12.73 -8.31 -5.60
CA HIS A 64 14.04 -7.70 -5.60
C HIS A 64 14.16 -6.64 -4.50
N ASN A 65 15.39 -6.17 -4.30
CA ASN A 65 15.61 -4.94 -3.55
C ASN A 65 14.83 -3.79 -4.23
N ILE A 66 13.84 -3.27 -3.50
CA ILE A 66 12.97 -2.22 -4.00
C ILE A 66 13.72 -0.90 -4.21
N THR A 67 14.74 -0.59 -3.41
CA THR A 67 15.49 0.67 -3.53
C THR A 67 16.28 0.75 -4.83
N GLU A 68 16.70 -0.39 -5.37
CA GLU A 68 17.52 -0.45 -6.58
C GLU A 68 16.69 -0.49 -7.87
N LYS A 69 15.43 -0.94 -7.78
CA LYS A 69 14.63 -1.30 -8.96
C LYS A 69 13.33 -0.52 -9.13
N ILE A 70 12.94 0.32 -8.17
CA ILE A 70 11.65 1.04 -8.18
C ILE A 70 11.40 1.79 -9.51
N ASN A 71 12.44 2.40 -10.09
CA ASN A 71 12.33 3.23 -11.30
C ASN A 71 12.68 2.54 -12.62
N THR A 72 13.05 1.25 -12.60
CA THR A 72 13.54 0.57 -13.81
C THR A 72 12.79 -0.71 -14.12
N GLN A 73 12.52 -1.55 -13.13
CA GLN A 73 12.08 -2.93 -13.38
C GLN A 73 11.20 -3.55 -12.27
N TYR A 74 10.75 -2.78 -11.26
CA TYR A 74 9.90 -3.34 -10.21
C TYR A 74 8.49 -3.59 -10.74
N LYS A 75 8.08 -4.86 -10.84
CA LYS A 75 6.82 -5.24 -11.48
C LYS A 75 5.64 -5.10 -10.52
N THR A 76 4.43 -4.93 -11.07
CA THR A 76 3.18 -4.85 -10.29
C THR A 76 2.99 -6.02 -9.31
N TRP A 77 3.39 -7.24 -9.69
CA TRP A 77 3.30 -8.39 -8.78
C TRP A 77 4.32 -8.32 -7.63
N GLU A 78 5.50 -7.73 -7.84
CA GLU A 78 6.50 -7.50 -6.78
C GLU A 78 5.98 -6.45 -5.80
N PHE A 79 5.38 -5.37 -6.31
CA PHE A 79 4.66 -4.39 -5.50
C PHE A 79 3.55 -5.06 -4.69
N GLN A 80 2.78 -5.93 -5.32
CA GLN A 80 1.69 -6.62 -4.64
C GLN A 80 2.20 -7.50 -3.49
N LEU A 81 3.27 -8.25 -3.72
CA LEU A 81 3.90 -9.10 -2.71
C LEU A 81 4.56 -8.28 -1.59
N TYR A 82 5.25 -7.20 -1.93
CA TYR A 82 5.87 -6.32 -0.97
C TYR A 82 4.81 -5.60 -0.12
N ILE A 83 3.95 -4.80 -0.74
CA ILE A 83 2.98 -3.93 -0.06
C ILE A 83 1.85 -4.72 0.60
N PHE A 84 1.40 -5.83 0.04
CA PHE A 84 0.27 -6.57 0.63
C PHE A 84 0.69 -7.86 1.33
N GLY A 85 1.99 -8.19 1.37
CA GLY A 85 2.51 -9.39 2.02
C GLY A 85 3.59 -9.12 3.06
N LEU A 86 4.67 -8.46 2.66
CA LEU A 86 5.87 -8.31 3.51
C LEU A 86 5.84 -7.06 4.39
N ALA A 87 5.53 -5.91 3.79
CA ALA A 87 5.60 -4.60 4.43
C ALA A 87 4.76 -4.45 5.72
N PRO A 88 3.60 -5.11 5.92
CA PRO A 88 2.90 -5.05 7.20
C PRO A 88 3.77 -5.50 8.39
N ILE A 89 4.57 -6.54 8.18
CA ILE A 89 5.46 -7.08 9.21
C ILE A 89 6.73 -6.23 9.28
N LEU A 90 7.31 -5.87 8.13
CA LEU A 90 8.56 -5.11 8.08
C LEU A 90 8.44 -3.68 8.63
N LEU A 91 7.24 -3.09 8.57
CA LEU A 91 6.96 -1.75 9.08
C LEU A 91 6.33 -1.76 10.48
N TYR A 92 6.11 -2.93 11.08
CA TYR A 92 5.59 -3.02 12.44
C TYR A 92 6.61 -2.46 13.45
N GLY A 93 6.18 -1.48 14.24
CA GLY A 93 7.06 -0.76 15.17
C GLY A 93 7.99 0.26 14.51
N ILE A 94 7.95 0.39 13.17
CA ILE A 94 8.67 1.42 12.41
C ILE A 94 7.71 2.55 12.02
N LEU A 95 6.57 2.21 11.40
CA LEU A 95 5.49 3.17 11.18
C LEU A 95 4.82 3.51 12.52
N PRO A 96 4.45 4.79 12.76
CA PRO A 96 3.68 5.12 13.94
C PRO A 96 2.36 4.34 13.98
N PRO A 97 1.87 3.94 15.17
CA PRO A 97 0.74 3.02 15.30
C PRO A 97 -0.49 3.43 14.48
N ILE A 98 -0.85 4.71 14.48
CA ILE A 98 -2.02 5.22 13.73
C ILE A 98 -1.90 5.01 12.21
N HIS A 99 -0.69 5.15 11.65
CA HIS A 99 -0.45 4.95 10.21
C HIS A 99 -0.32 3.47 9.87
N TRP A 100 0.29 2.68 10.76
CA TRP A 100 0.44 1.24 10.58
C TRP A 100 -0.92 0.52 10.66
N GLU A 101 -1.76 0.84 11.64
CA GLU A 101 -3.10 0.27 11.78
C GLU A 101 -3.99 0.61 10.59
N ASN A 102 -3.96 1.86 10.14
CA ASN A 102 -4.64 2.29 8.93
C ASN A 102 -4.17 1.46 7.72
N TYR A 103 -2.86 1.38 7.51
CA TYR A 103 -2.27 0.58 6.43
C TYR A 103 -2.66 -0.92 6.50
N CYS A 104 -2.73 -1.51 7.69
CA CYS A 104 -3.19 -2.89 7.85
C CYS A 104 -4.65 -3.12 7.43
N LYS A 105 -5.54 -2.12 7.57
CA LYS A 105 -6.93 -2.20 7.06
C LYS A 105 -6.96 -2.32 5.55
N LEU A 106 -6.20 -1.47 4.86
CA LEU A 106 -6.01 -1.58 3.41
C LEU A 106 -5.50 -2.97 3.03
N VAL A 107 -4.43 -3.43 3.70
CA VAL A 107 -3.82 -4.72 3.35
C VAL A 107 -4.80 -5.86 3.50
N ARG A 108 -5.52 -5.92 4.63
CA ARG A 108 -6.48 -6.98 4.88
C ARG A 108 -7.64 -6.93 3.88
N GLY A 109 -8.22 -5.75 3.65
CA GLY A 109 -9.32 -5.60 2.69
C GLY A 109 -8.89 -5.99 1.27
N PHE A 110 -7.70 -5.56 0.84
CA PHE A 110 -7.18 -5.88 -0.48
C PHE A 110 -6.87 -7.37 -0.67
N GLN A 111 -6.32 -8.03 0.35
CA GLN A 111 -6.09 -9.48 0.35
C GLN A 111 -7.40 -10.25 0.20
N MET A 112 -8.47 -9.83 0.89
CA MET A 112 -9.80 -10.42 0.74
C MET A 112 -10.28 -10.25 -0.71
N MET A 113 -10.21 -9.03 -1.25
CA MET A 113 -10.62 -8.75 -2.64
C MET A 113 -9.80 -9.50 -3.70
N CYS A 114 -8.64 -10.06 -3.36
CA CYS A 114 -7.82 -10.85 -4.28
C CYS A 114 -8.16 -12.36 -4.28
N GLN A 115 -9.12 -12.81 -3.46
CA GLN A 115 -9.56 -14.22 -3.44
C GLN A 115 -10.31 -14.60 -4.72
N SER A 116 -10.24 -15.87 -5.12
CA SER A 116 -10.94 -16.42 -6.29
C SER A 116 -12.44 -16.62 -6.07
N THR A 117 -12.87 -16.62 -4.81
CA THR A 117 -14.25 -16.77 -4.37
C THR A 117 -14.46 -15.87 -3.16
N LEU A 118 -15.57 -15.15 -3.15
CA LEU A 118 -15.91 -14.18 -2.11
C LEU A 118 -17.29 -14.49 -1.56
N THR A 119 -17.39 -14.67 -0.24
CA THR A 119 -18.68 -14.75 0.45
C THR A 119 -19.27 -13.36 0.68
N LYS A 120 -20.57 -13.30 0.99
CA LYS A 120 -21.24 -12.04 1.34
C LYS A 120 -20.65 -11.41 2.60
N GLU A 121 -20.29 -12.22 3.58
CA GLU A 121 -19.68 -11.76 4.84
C GLU A 121 -18.30 -11.15 4.56
N GLU A 122 -17.47 -11.83 3.77
CA GLU A 122 -16.17 -11.29 3.35
C GLU A 122 -16.30 -9.98 2.56
N LEU A 123 -17.31 -9.83 1.71
CA LEU A 123 -17.56 -8.56 1.02
C LEU A 123 -17.93 -7.42 1.97
N LEU A 124 -18.74 -7.70 3.01
CA LEU A 124 -19.10 -6.70 4.01
C LEU A 124 -17.91 -6.28 4.87
N ASP A 125 -17.09 -7.26 5.29
CA ASP A 125 -15.88 -7.02 6.05
C ASP A 125 -14.85 -6.25 5.23
N ALA A 126 -14.63 -6.63 3.97
CA ALA A 126 -13.74 -5.91 3.07
C ALA A 126 -14.23 -4.47 2.85
N HIS A 127 -15.53 -4.27 2.67
CA HIS A 127 -16.11 -2.93 2.55
C HIS A 127 -15.83 -2.07 3.78
N ALA A 128 -16.10 -2.61 4.98
CA ALA A 128 -15.85 -1.90 6.23
C ALA A 128 -14.37 -1.52 6.38
N LEU A 129 -13.46 -2.45 6.09
CA LEU A 129 -12.01 -2.21 6.15
C LEU A 129 -11.54 -1.14 5.17
N LEU A 130 -11.98 -1.22 3.91
CA LEU A 130 -11.51 -0.32 2.86
C LEU A 130 -12.09 1.10 3.00
N CYS A 131 -13.37 1.23 3.39
CA CYS A 131 -13.95 2.54 3.69
C CYS A 131 -13.33 3.17 4.95
N SER A 132 -13.05 2.36 5.98
CA SER A 132 -12.36 2.87 7.18
C SER A 132 -10.94 3.32 6.85
N TRP A 133 -10.23 2.57 6.01
CA TRP A 133 -8.90 2.94 5.54
C TRP A 133 -8.89 4.27 4.79
N GLU A 134 -9.80 4.46 3.84
CA GLU A 134 -9.93 5.69 3.06
C GLU A 134 -10.18 6.89 3.97
N HIS A 135 -11.16 6.76 4.88
CA HIS A 135 -11.51 7.81 5.82
C HIS A 135 -10.34 8.17 6.76
N GLU A 136 -9.68 7.17 7.32
CA GLU A 136 -8.53 7.39 8.21
C GLU A 136 -7.31 7.91 7.45
N PHE A 137 -7.13 7.54 6.18
CA PHE A 137 -6.10 8.12 5.33
C PHE A 137 -6.29 9.64 5.19
N GLU A 138 -7.53 10.08 4.91
CA GLU A 138 -7.85 11.50 4.84
C GLU A 138 -7.60 12.23 6.16
N LEU A 139 -7.94 11.62 7.30
CA LEU A 139 -7.74 12.25 8.61
C LEU A 139 -6.27 12.28 9.06
N THR A 140 -5.44 11.35 8.60
CA THR A 140 -4.09 11.16 9.13
C THR A 140 -2.99 11.68 8.22
N TYR A 141 -3.07 11.44 6.91
CA TYR A 141 -2.09 11.92 5.93
C TYR A 141 -2.48 13.29 5.39
N TYR A 142 -3.70 13.41 4.85
CA TYR A 142 -4.20 14.67 4.27
C TYR A 142 -4.55 15.72 5.34
N LYS A 143 -5.15 15.30 6.46
CA LYS A 143 -5.55 16.15 7.61
C LYS A 143 -6.47 17.32 7.23
N LEU A 144 -7.23 17.21 6.14
CA LEU A 144 -8.05 18.31 5.60
C LEU A 144 -7.22 19.58 5.31
N CYS A 145 -5.92 19.41 5.03
CA CYS A 145 -5.01 20.51 4.79
C CYS A 145 -4.90 20.78 3.28
N GLU A 146 -5.32 21.96 2.83
CA GLU A 146 -5.37 22.30 1.39
C GLU A 146 -4.02 22.07 0.69
N SER A 147 -2.91 22.38 1.35
CA SER A 147 -1.56 22.16 0.80
C SER A 147 -1.21 20.69 0.57
N ARG A 148 -1.99 19.74 1.11
CA ARG A 148 -1.84 18.28 0.97
C ARG A 148 -2.92 17.62 0.12
N ILE A 149 -3.78 18.39 -0.56
CA ILE A 149 -4.89 17.83 -1.36
C ILE A 149 -4.43 16.78 -2.38
N HIS A 150 -3.22 16.95 -2.93
CA HIS A 150 -2.60 16.04 -3.88
C HIS A 150 -2.21 14.67 -3.29
N PHE A 151 -2.21 14.51 -1.97
CA PHE A 151 -2.04 13.20 -1.31
C PHE A 151 -3.22 12.27 -1.58
N VAL A 152 -4.42 12.84 -1.75
CA VAL A 152 -5.66 12.09 -2.02
C VAL A 152 -5.75 11.79 -3.52
N ARG A 153 -4.82 10.95 -4.00
CA ARG A 153 -4.80 10.51 -5.39
C ARG A 153 -6.06 9.69 -5.73
N PRO A 154 -6.48 9.61 -7.01
CA PRO A 154 -7.67 8.85 -7.40
C PRO A 154 -7.64 7.38 -6.96
N CYS A 155 -6.45 6.78 -6.82
CA CYS A 155 -6.33 5.42 -6.31
C CYS A 155 -6.87 5.24 -4.89
N VAL A 156 -6.84 6.28 -4.03
CA VAL A 156 -7.38 6.24 -2.66
C VAL A 156 -8.87 5.92 -2.69
N HIS A 157 -9.65 6.68 -3.47
CA HIS A 157 -11.09 6.46 -3.59
C HIS A 157 -11.44 5.19 -4.39
N GLN A 158 -10.61 4.79 -5.35
CA GLN A 158 -10.85 3.57 -6.15
C GLN A 158 -10.91 2.30 -5.30
N VAL A 159 -10.22 2.25 -4.15
CA VAL A 159 -10.21 1.07 -3.28
C VAL A 159 -11.62 0.76 -2.75
N ALA A 160 -12.41 1.78 -2.37
CA ALA A 160 -13.77 1.57 -1.87
C ALA A 160 -14.73 1.03 -2.96
N HIS A 161 -14.45 1.34 -4.24
CA HIS A 161 -15.26 0.84 -5.35
C HIS A 161 -15.01 -0.63 -5.69
N LEU A 162 -13.93 -1.26 -5.19
CA LEU A 162 -13.66 -2.68 -5.45
C LEU A 162 -14.83 -3.60 -5.05
N ILE A 163 -15.53 -3.27 -3.98
CA ILE A 163 -16.63 -4.08 -3.46
C ILE A 163 -17.84 -3.98 -4.40
N SER A 164 -18.22 -2.77 -4.81
CA SER A 164 -19.34 -2.60 -5.72
C SER A 164 -19.05 -3.26 -7.06
N GLU A 165 -17.82 -3.14 -7.57
CA GLU A 165 -17.43 -3.87 -8.78
C GLU A 165 -17.49 -5.38 -8.59
N ALA A 166 -17.04 -5.90 -7.44
CA ALA A 166 -17.05 -7.33 -7.18
C ALA A 166 -18.47 -7.93 -7.09
N ILE A 167 -19.42 -7.17 -6.55
CA ILE A 167 -20.84 -7.57 -6.52
C ILE A 167 -21.39 -7.72 -7.94
N HIS A 168 -21.00 -6.85 -8.87
CA HIS A 168 -21.53 -6.85 -10.24
C HIS A 168 -20.78 -7.78 -11.19
N LYS A 169 -19.46 -7.93 -11.02
CA LYS A 169 -18.56 -8.60 -11.98
C LYS A 169 -17.93 -9.89 -11.44
N GLY A 170 -18.20 -10.25 -10.19
CA GLY A 170 -17.48 -11.31 -9.47
C GLY A 170 -16.14 -10.83 -8.92
N PRO A 171 -15.29 -11.69 -8.35
CA PRO A 171 -14.04 -11.28 -7.74
C PRO A 171 -13.09 -10.55 -8.72
N PRO A 172 -12.35 -9.51 -8.30
CA PRO A 172 -11.39 -8.77 -9.14
C PRO A 172 -10.42 -9.63 -9.94
N ILE A 173 -9.96 -10.76 -9.37
CA ILE A 173 -9.07 -11.69 -10.07
C ILE A 173 -9.67 -12.26 -11.38
N CYS A 174 -10.99 -12.20 -11.56
CA CYS A 174 -11.67 -12.67 -12.75
C CYS A 174 -11.69 -11.65 -13.91
N TYR A 175 -11.51 -10.36 -13.66
CA TYR A 175 -11.66 -9.32 -14.69
C TYR A 175 -10.62 -8.18 -14.64
N ALA A 176 -9.91 -7.99 -13.54
CA ALA A 176 -8.94 -6.92 -13.34
C ALA A 176 -7.50 -7.43 -13.58
N GLN A 177 -7.03 -7.30 -14.82
CA GLN A 177 -5.63 -7.59 -15.17
C GLN A 177 -4.68 -6.48 -14.69
#